data_AF-A0A5A7UC32-F1
#
_entry.id   AF-A0A5A7UC32-F1
#
_cell.length_a   1.000
_cell.length_b   1.000
_cell.length_c   1.000
_cell.angle_alpha   90.00
_cell.angle_beta   90.00
_cell.angle_gamma   90.00
#
_symmetry.space_group_name_H-M   'P 1'
#
loop_
_entity.id
_entity.type
_entity.pdbx_description
1 polymer ?
#
loop_
_entity_poly.entity_id
_entity_poly.type
_entity_poly.pdbx_seq_one_letter_code
_entity_poly.pdbx_strand_id
1 'polypeptide(L)'
;MLQHMVKCFAIKSHAPYEVVESTPTKWAIRCKKSEEGCRWKLRAIMKKSHGLFEITKLSDQHTCFYSELSQSHVQLDSSMIAREFCEPVKEKPSIIVAQLQSMIKEKFGYHVPYHRAWEGKRKAMAKVFGDWDELYKLLPKWLYMVKHTNPGTFVELRVQNTPTEVHIILSSVFWAFGPCIEAFSRCRPLIQIDDTHLYVKYRGKLLIATFVDSNGNLLPLAFSVVEKASADSWG
;
A
#
# COMPACT_ATOMS: atom_id res chain seq x y z
N MET A 1 -8.31 -3.17 16.61
CA MET A 1 -7.58 -2.63 17.78
C MET A 1 -7.10 -3.74 18.71
N LEU A 2 -8.00 -4.59 19.22
CA LEU A 2 -7.66 -5.70 20.14
C LEU A 2 -6.53 -6.62 19.64
N GLN A 3 -6.67 -7.18 18.43
CA GLN A 3 -5.66 -8.10 17.87
C GLN A 3 -4.26 -7.48 17.82
N HIS A 4 -4.16 -6.18 17.56
CA HIS A 4 -2.89 -5.48 17.53
C HIS A 4 -2.26 -5.39 18.93
N MET A 5 -3.03 -4.99 19.94
CA MET A 5 -2.54 -4.94 21.33
C MET A 5 -2.02 -6.31 21.79
N VAL A 6 -2.75 -7.38 21.44
CA VAL A 6 -2.35 -8.75 21.77
C VAL A 6 -1.08 -9.17 21.02
N LYS A 7 -0.89 -8.78 19.76
CA LYS A 7 0.37 -8.98 19.04
C LYS A 7 1.53 -8.25 19.73
N CYS A 8 1.35 -6.99 20.11
CA CYS A 8 2.36 -6.22 20.84
C CYS A 8 2.74 -6.91 22.15
N PHE A 9 1.75 -7.39 22.91
CA PHE A 9 1.98 -8.15 24.13
C PHE A 9 2.80 -9.41 23.86
N ALA A 10 2.39 -10.25 22.90
CA ALA A 10 3.09 -11.49 22.56
C ALA A 10 4.55 -11.27 22.14
N ILE A 11 4.81 -10.23 21.34
CA ILE A 11 6.16 -9.86 20.90
C ILE A 11 7.01 -9.42 22.10
N LYS A 12 6.46 -8.57 22.98
CA LYS A 12 7.17 -8.08 24.19
C LYS A 12 7.42 -9.18 25.21
N SER A 13 6.50 -10.14 25.34
CA SER A 13 6.61 -11.27 26.27
C SER A 13 7.40 -12.43 25.68
N HIS A 14 7.92 -12.31 24.46
CA HIS A 14 8.60 -13.38 23.72
C HIS A 14 7.79 -14.69 23.66
N ALA A 15 6.45 -14.60 23.68
CA ALA A 15 5.56 -15.73 23.83
C ALA A 15 4.53 -15.76 22.69
N PRO A 16 4.80 -16.49 21.59
CA PRO A 16 3.87 -16.57 20.48
C PRO A 16 2.58 -17.31 20.86
N TYR A 17 1.48 -16.86 20.28
CA TYR A 17 0.18 -17.51 20.37
C TYR A 17 -0.23 -18.15 19.04
N GLU A 18 -1.24 -18.99 19.10
CA GLU A 18 -1.99 -19.48 17.96
C GLU A 18 -3.47 -19.13 18.07
N VAL A 19 -4.14 -19.05 16.92
CA VAL A 19 -5.57 -18.77 16.85
C VAL A 19 -6.31 -20.09 16.93
N VAL A 20 -7.10 -20.26 17.98
CA VAL A 20 -7.96 -21.43 18.18
C VAL A 20 -9.27 -21.24 17.42
N GLU A 21 -9.81 -20.02 17.43
CA GLU A 21 -11.08 -19.71 16.80
C GLU A 21 -11.13 -18.24 16.40
N SER A 22 -11.60 -17.96 15.18
CA SER A 22 -11.77 -16.60 14.69
C SER A 22 -13.02 -16.53 13.82
N THR A 23 -14.04 -15.86 14.32
CA THR A 23 -15.32 -15.61 13.66
C THR A 23 -15.65 -14.11 13.78
N PRO A 24 -16.66 -13.60 13.06
CA PRO A 24 -17.07 -12.21 13.19
C PRO A 24 -17.46 -11.78 14.61
N THR A 25 -17.89 -12.72 15.48
CA THR A 25 -18.38 -12.44 16.83
C THR A 25 -17.52 -13.01 17.94
N LYS A 26 -16.51 -13.82 17.63
CA LYS A 26 -15.69 -14.50 18.64
C LYS A 26 -14.26 -14.69 18.16
N TRP A 27 -13.32 -14.39 19.05
CA TRP A 27 -11.90 -14.58 18.82
C TRP A 27 -11.27 -15.26 20.03
N ALA A 28 -10.66 -16.41 19.83
CA ALA A 28 -10.01 -17.18 20.89
C ALA A 28 -8.60 -17.58 20.46
N ILE A 29 -7.66 -17.39 21.38
CA ILE A 29 -6.24 -17.66 21.18
C ILE A 29 -5.66 -18.33 22.43
N ARG A 30 -4.58 -19.07 22.25
CA ARG A 30 -3.80 -19.69 23.33
C ARG A 30 -2.32 -19.64 23.01
N CYS A 31 -1.49 -19.78 24.03
CA CYS A 31 -0.05 -19.88 23.82
C CYS A 31 0.26 -21.12 22.95
N LYS A 32 1.26 -21.03 22.06
CA LYS A 32 1.67 -22.18 21.24
C LYS A 32 2.15 -23.38 22.09
N LYS A 33 2.71 -23.11 23.27
CA LYS A 33 3.09 -24.14 24.26
C LYS A 33 1.93 -24.59 25.15
N SER A 34 0.67 -24.38 24.73
CA SER A 34 -0.49 -24.80 25.52
C SER A 34 -0.52 -26.32 25.73
N GLU A 35 0.00 -27.09 24.78
CA GLU A 35 0.07 -28.56 24.86
C GLU A 35 1.18 -29.03 25.81
N GLU A 36 2.21 -28.19 26.01
CA GLU A 36 3.25 -28.36 27.03
C GLU A 36 2.79 -27.87 28.43
N GLY A 37 1.50 -27.57 28.61
CA GLY A 37 0.94 -27.12 29.89
C GLY A 37 0.92 -25.61 30.12
N CYS A 38 1.20 -24.80 29.09
CA CYS A 38 1.04 -23.34 29.21
C CYS A 38 -0.44 -22.96 29.43
N ARG A 39 -0.71 -22.21 30.50
CA ARG A 39 -2.09 -21.82 30.86
C ARG A 39 -2.60 -20.57 30.15
N TRP A 40 -1.72 -19.83 29.47
CA TRP A 40 -2.10 -18.56 28.85
C TRP A 40 -3.08 -18.74 27.71
N LYS A 41 -4.20 -18.02 27.78
CA LYS A 41 -5.26 -18.01 26.77
C LYS A 41 -6.09 -16.75 26.91
N LEU A 42 -6.64 -16.31 25.79
CA LEU A 42 -7.53 -15.16 25.72
C LEU A 42 -8.72 -15.49 24.84
N ARG A 43 -9.92 -15.12 25.31
CA ARG A 43 -11.15 -15.19 24.52
C ARG A 43 -11.84 -13.83 24.56
N ALA A 44 -12.10 -13.29 23.39
CA ALA A 44 -12.91 -12.11 23.20
C ALA A 44 -14.20 -12.43 22.42
N ILE A 45 -15.29 -11.76 22.79
CA ILE A 45 -16.60 -11.91 22.16
C ILE A 45 -17.13 -10.52 21.82
N MET A 46 -17.72 -10.36 20.64
CA MET A 46 -18.39 -9.15 20.23
C MET A 46 -19.72 -9.01 20.98
N LYS A 47 -19.90 -7.91 21.71
CA LYS A 47 -21.15 -7.59 22.37
C LYS A 47 -22.11 -6.93 21.38
N LYS A 48 -23.34 -7.45 21.32
CA LYS A 48 -24.40 -6.92 20.44
C LYS A 48 -24.82 -5.49 20.81
N SER A 49 -24.68 -5.10 22.08
CA SER A 49 -25.08 -3.79 22.60
C SER A 49 -24.32 -2.63 21.96
N HIS A 50 -23.02 -2.79 21.71
CA HIS A 50 -22.17 -1.71 21.18
C HIS A 50 -21.24 -2.16 20.02
N GLY A 51 -21.35 -3.40 19.56
CA GLY A 51 -20.59 -3.91 18.42
C GLY A 51 -19.07 -4.04 18.66
N LEU A 52 -18.60 -3.95 19.90
CA LEU A 52 -17.17 -4.06 20.23
C LEU A 52 -16.85 -5.43 20.82
N PHE A 53 -15.62 -5.88 20.59
CA PHE A 53 -15.06 -7.06 21.23
C PHE A 53 -14.67 -6.75 22.68
N GLU A 54 -15.17 -7.55 23.60
CA GLU A 54 -14.74 -7.56 24.99
C GLU A 54 -13.98 -8.84 25.31
N ILE A 55 -12.94 -8.73 26.14
CA ILE A 55 -12.23 -9.89 26.66
C ILE A 55 -13.11 -10.55 27.73
N THR A 56 -13.62 -11.73 27.42
CA THR A 56 -14.54 -12.50 28.30
C THR A 56 -13.82 -13.55 29.15
N LYS A 57 -12.66 -14.02 28.68
CA LYS A 57 -11.77 -14.90 29.45
C LYS A 57 -10.33 -14.50 29.18
N LEU A 58 -9.57 -14.34 30.25
CA LEU A 58 -8.13 -14.11 30.20
C LEU A 58 -7.47 -14.98 31.27
N SER A 59 -6.53 -15.82 30.85
CA SER A 59 -5.54 -16.40 31.74
C SER A 59 -4.23 -15.67 31.42
N ASP A 60 -3.89 -14.72 32.27
CA ASP A 60 -2.87 -13.70 32.07
C ASP A 60 -1.44 -14.21 32.27
N GLN A 61 -1.26 -15.29 33.02
CA GLN A 61 0.05 -15.87 33.29
C GLN A 61 0.47 -16.89 32.22
N HIS A 62 1.58 -16.60 31.55
CA HIS A 62 2.37 -17.63 30.88
C HIS A 62 3.07 -18.49 31.91
N THR A 63 2.92 -19.82 31.80
CA THR A 63 3.70 -20.81 32.57
C THR A 63 4.78 -21.46 31.73
N CYS A 64 4.91 -21.05 30.46
CA CYS A 64 5.93 -21.52 29.54
C CYS A 64 7.14 -20.59 29.52
N PHE A 65 8.30 -21.17 29.23
CA PHE A 65 9.51 -20.44 28.89
C PHE A 65 9.89 -20.71 27.43
N TYR A 66 10.25 -19.64 26.71
CA TYR A 66 10.85 -19.72 25.39
C TYR A 66 12.36 -19.49 25.56
N SER A 67 13.11 -20.58 25.62
CA SER A 67 14.56 -20.61 25.85
C SER A 67 15.37 -20.16 24.64
N GLU A 68 14.84 -20.38 23.44
CA GLU A 68 15.48 -19.96 22.21
C GLU A 68 15.10 -18.51 21.90
N LEU A 69 16.11 -17.64 21.85
CA LEU A 69 16.02 -16.33 21.21
C LEU A 69 15.81 -16.53 19.71
N SER A 70 14.61 -16.98 19.34
CA SER A 70 14.19 -17.07 17.94
C SER A 70 14.47 -15.71 17.31
N GLN A 71 15.24 -15.71 16.21
CA GLN A 71 15.53 -14.47 15.51
C GLN A 71 14.27 -13.85 14.88
N SER A 72 13.12 -14.54 14.90
CA SER A 72 11.86 -14.03 14.36
C SER A 72 10.67 -14.27 15.30
N HIS A 73 9.61 -13.50 15.12
CA HIS A 73 8.36 -13.65 15.87
C HIS A 73 7.16 -13.79 14.91
N VAL A 74 6.30 -14.79 15.13
CA VAL A 74 5.19 -15.10 14.20
C VAL A 74 4.11 -14.02 14.18
N GLN A 75 3.87 -13.34 15.30
CA GLN A 75 2.95 -12.19 15.38
C GLN A 75 3.49 -10.90 14.72
N LEU A 76 4.79 -10.86 14.38
CA LEU A 76 5.39 -9.77 13.61
C LEU A 76 5.15 -10.01 12.12
N ASP A 77 3.88 -10.06 11.74
CA ASP A 77 3.42 -10.25 10.36
C ASP A 77 3.37 -8.95 9.56
N SER A 78 3.10 -9.03 8.25
CA SER A 78 3.08 -7.85 7.37
C SER A 78 2.04 -6.82 7.80
N SER A 79 0.92 -7.23 8.41
CA SER A 79 -0.11 -6.31 8.92
C SER A 79 0.36 -5.58 10.18
N MET A 80 1.14 -6.25 11.04
CA MET A 80 1.79 -5.62 12.20
C MET A 80 2.84 -4.60 11.74
N ILE A 81 3.71 -4.97 10.80
CA ILE A 81 4.72 -4.08 10.21
C ILE A 81 4.05 -2.85 9.59
N ALA A 82 3.02 -3.05 8.77
CA ALA A 82 2.31 -1.97 8.10
C ALA A 82 1.73 -0.94 9.07
N ARG A 83 1.24 -1.41 10.22
CA ARG A 83 0.67 -0.54 11.26
C ARG A 83 1.74 0.20 12.06
N GLU A 84 2.81 -0.48 12.43
CA GLU A 84 3.88 0.05 13.30
C GLU A 84 4.87 0.96 12.58
N PHE A 85 4.98 0.83 11.25
CA PHE A 85 5.87 1.62 10.40
C PHE A 85 5.11 2.46 9.37
N CYS A 86 3.82 2.72 9.64
CA CYS A 86 2.99 3.56 8.77
C CYS A 86 3.56 4.98 8.64
N GLU A 87 3.93 5.62 9.76
CA GLU A 87 4.46 6.99 9.76
C GLU A 87 5.83 7.08 9.06
N PRO A 88 6.84 6.23 9.36
CA PRO A 88 8.09 6.23 8.60
C PRO A 88 7.92 6.06 7.09
N VAL A 89 6.98 5.20 6.67
CA VAL A 89 6.68 4.99 5.24
C VAL A 89 5.98 6.21 4.64
N LYS A 90 5.15 6.91 5.41
CA LYS A 90 4.49 8.15 4.99
C LYS A 90 5.48 9.31 4.83
N GLU A 91 6.39 9.48 5.79
CA GLU A 91 7.42 10.52 5.77
C GLU A 91 8.43 10.29 4.63
N LYS A 92 8.84 9.04 4.41
CA LYS A 92 9.78 8.67 3.35
C LYS A 92 9.28 7.45 2.57
N PRO A 93 8.42 7.64 1.56
CA PRO A 93 7.90 6.54 0.73
C PRO A 93 9.01 5.77 -0.02
N SER A 94 10.13 6.42 -0.29
CA SER A 94 11.32 5.85 -0.92
C SER A 94 12.18 4.96 0.00
N ILE A 95 11.79 4.77 1.28
CA ILE A 95 12.52 3.91 2.21
C ILE A 95 12.74 2.51 1.62
N ILE A 96 13.99 2.08 1.51
CA ILE A 96 14.28 0.75 0.95
C ILE A 96 13.95 -0.34 1.99
N VAL A 97 13.57 -1.52 1.51
CA VAL A 97 13.11 -2.62 2.39
C VAL A 97 14.20 -3.02 3.41
N ALA A 98 15.47 -2.97 3.02
CA ALA A 98 16.58 -3.27 3.94
C ALA A 98 16.65 -2.29 5.13
N GLN A 99 16.44 -0.99 4.88
CA GLN A 99 16.37 0.02 5.95
C GLN A 99 15.17 -0.25 6.86
N LEU A 100 14.02 -0.60 6.28
CA LEU A 100 12.84 -0.98 7.05
C LEU A 100 13.10 -2.23 7.92
N GLN A 101 13.83 -3.24 7.43
CA GLN A 101 14.23 -4.39 8.25
C GLN A 101 15.11 -3.98 9.44
N SER A 102 16.05 -3.04 9.25
CA SER A 102 16.87 -2.49 10.35
C SER A 102 16.01 -1.79 11.40
N MET A 103 15.06 -0.95 10.99
CA MET A 103 14.14 -0.28 11.91
C MET A 103 13.24 -1.27 12.67
N ILE A 104 12.80 -2.35 12.01
CA ILE A 104 12.04 -3.44 12.64
C ILE A 104 12.88 -4.14 13.71
N LYS A 105 14.14 -4.44 13.40
CA LYS A 105 15.09 -5.06 14.34
C LYS A 105 15.36 -4.14 15.52
N GLU A 106 15.57 -2.85 15.29
CA GLU A 106 15.80 -1.86 16.34
C GLU A 106 14.60 -1.76 17.31
N LYS A 107 13.38 -1.70 16.76
CA LYS A 107 12.16 -1.53 17.57
C LYS A 107 11.74 -2.79 18.34
N PHE A 108 11.89 -3.97 17.73
CA PHE A 108 11.33 -5.22 18.27
C PHE A 108 12.37 -6.24 18.68
N GLY A 109 13.65 -6.05 18.35
CA GLY A 109 14.71 -7.03 18.58
C GLY A 109 14.68 -8.25 17.64
N TYR A 110 13.77 -8.27 16.66
CA TYR A 110 13.55 -9.42 15.78
C TYR A 110 13.94 -9.12 14.33
N HIS A 111 14.55 -10.11 13.69
CA HIS A 111 14.73 -10.16 12.25
C HIS A 111 13.42 -10.58 11.57
N VAL A 112 13.15 -9.96 10.41
CA VAL A 112 12.02 -10.34 9.54
C VAL A 112 12.54 -10.67 8.14
N PRO A 113 11.98 -11.68 7.46
CA PRO A 113 12.32 -11.95 6.06
C PRO A 113 12.02 -10.76 5.15
N TYR A 114 12.83 -10.57 4.11
CA TYR A 114 12.70 -9.45 3.16
C TYR A 114 11.27 -9.33 2.61
N HIS A 115 10.71 -10.44 2.10
CA HIS A 115 9.36 -10.47 1.54
C HIS A 115 8.29 -9.99 2.54
N ARG A 116 8.45 -10.30 3.84
CA ARG A 116 7.51 -9.88 4.88
C ARG A 116 7.58 -8.38 5.15
N ALA A 117 8.79 -7.81 5.18
CA ALA A 117 9.00 -6.37 5.30
C ALA A 117 8.50 -5.62 4.06
N TRP A 118 8.78 -6.15 2.86
CA TRP A 118 8.26 -5.61 1.60
C TRP A 118 6.73 -5.57 1.58
N GLU A 119 6.06 -6.67 1.95
CA GLU A 119 4.60 -6.72 2.00
C GLU A 119 4.04 -5.78 3.08
N GLY A 120 4.73 -5.63 4.21
CA GLY A 120 4.40 -4.64 5.24
C GLY A 120 4.51 -3.20 4.72
N LYS A 121 5.57 -2.87 3.99
CA LYS A 121 5.74 -1.57 3.32
C LYS A 121 4.61 -1.33 2.32
N ARG A 122 4.29 -2.32 1.48
CA ARG A 122 3.21 -2.23 0.47
C ARG A 122 1.87 -1.91 1.12
N LYS A 123 1.51 -2.62 2.20
CA LYS A 123 0.29 -2.37 2.98
C LYS A 123 0.28 -0.99 3.64
N ALA A 124 1.42 -0.54 4.18
CA ALA A 124 1.54 0.81 4.73
C ALA A 124 1.33 1.88 3.66
N MET A 125 1.96 1.73 2.49
CA MET A 125 1.77 2.63 1.35
C MET A 125 0.32 2.67 0.90
N ALA A 126 -0.35 1.52 0.76
CA ALA A 126 -1.75 1.46 0.38
C ALA A 126 -2.66 2.17 1.40
N LYS A 127 -2.34 2.10 2.69
CA LYS A 127 -3.09 2.79 3.75
C LYS A 127 -2.91 4.31 3.71
N VAL A 128 -1.75 4.79 3.27
CA VAL A 128 -1.40 6.23 3.24
C VAL A 128 -1.85 6.89 1.93
N PHE A 129 -1.61 6.22 0.80
CA PHE A 129 -1.78 6.79 -0.55
C PHE A 129 -2.98 6.20 -1.31
N GLY A 130 -3.69 5.23 -0.71
CA GLY A 130 -4.73 4.47 -1.37
C GLY A 130 -4.18 3.19 -2.01
N ASP A 131 -5.05 2.19 -2.14
CA ASP A 131 -4.70 0.97 -2.87
C ASP A 131 -4.57 1.31 -4.36
N TRP A 132 -3.60 0.67 -5.04
CA TRP A 132 -3.39 0.91 -6.47
C TRP A 132 -4.67 0.63 -7.27
N ASP A 133 -5.43 -0.40 -6.93
CA ASP A 133 -6.65 -0.75 -7.67
C ASP A 133 -7.74 0.32 -7.48
N GLU A 134 -7.79 0.95 -6.29
CA GLU A 134 -8.69 2.09 -6.03
C GLU A 134 -8.26 3.34 -6.80
N LEU A 135 -6.96 3.63 -6.86
CA LEU A 135 -6.41 4.74 -7.63
C LEU A 135 -6.73 4.60 -9.12
N TYR A 136 -6.53 3.41 -9.71
CA TYR A 136 -6.88 3.15 -11.11
C TYR A 136 -8.40 3.24 -11.36
N LYS A 137 -9.25 2.86 -10.40
CA LYS A 137 -10.71 3.06 -10.50
C LYS A 137 -11.10 4.55 -10.41
N LEU A 138 -10.35 5.35 -9.67
CA LEU A 138 -10.60 6.78 -9.50
C LEU A 138 -10.11 7.61 -10.70
N LEU A 139 -9.05 7.16 -11.37
CA LEU A 139 -8.36 7.89 -12.43
C LEU A 139 -9.31 8.41 -13.55
N PRO A 140 -10.24 7.61 -14.13
CA PRO A 140 -11.19 8.11 -15.12
C PRO A 140 -12.09 9.24 -14.60
N LYS A 141 -12.54 9.13 -13.34
CA LYS A 141 -13.36 10.18 -12.69
C LYS A 141 -12.56 11.45 -12.48
N TRP A 142 -11.29 11.31 -12.04
CA TRP A 142 -10.40 12.45 -11.88
C TRP A 142 -10.17 13.16 -13.21
N LEU A 143 -9.85 12.44 -14.29
CA LEU A 143 -9.64 13.02 -15.62
C LEU A 143 -10.89 13.71 -16.18
N TYR A 144 -12.06 13.11 -15.97
CA TYR A 144 -13.33 13.72 -16.31
C TYR A 144 -13.49 15.08 -15.61
N MET A 145 -13.23 15.11 -14.29
CA MET A 145 -13.31 16.35 -13.51
C MET A 145 -12.27 17.37 -13.96
N VAL A 146 -11.03 16.96 -14.21
CA VAL A 146 -9.96 17.86 -14.71
C VAL A 146 -10.36 18.50 -16.04
N LYS A 147 -10.88 17.72 -16.98
CA LYS A 147 -11.38 18.22 -18.26
C LYS A 147 -12.55 19.20 -18.09
N HIS A 148 -13.44 18.92 -17.13
CA HIS A 148 -14.59 19.76 -16.85
C HIS A 148 -14.20 21.10 -16.19
N THR A 149 -13.24 21.08 -15.25
CA THR A 149 -12.83 22.27 -14.49
C THR A 149 -11.77 23.11 -15.19
N ASN A 150 -11.05 22.55 -16.16
CA ASN A 150 -10.02 23.25 -16.93
C ASN A 150 -10.38 23.23 -18.43
N PRO A 151 -11.17 24.20 -18.91
CA PRO A 151 -11.51 24.34 -20.33
C PRO A 151 -10.26 24.28 -21.22
N GLY A 152 -10.41 23.66 -22.39
CA GLY A 152 -9.28 23.42 -23.32
C GLY A 152 -8.41 22.22 -22.98
N THR A 153 -8.60 21.57 -21.82
CA THR A 153 -7.90 20.32 -21.50
C THR A 153 -8.33 19.19 -22.44
N PHE A 154 -7.35 18.49 -22.99
CA PHE A 154 -7.54 17.27 -23.76
C PHE A 154 -7.30 16.04 -22.89
N VAL A 155 -8.18 15.04 -23.05
CA VAL A 155 -8.07 13.74 -22.38
C VAL A 155 -8.51 12.67 -23.39
N GLU A 156 -7.68 11.65 -23.55
CA GLU A 156 -8.00 10.42 -24.27
C GLU A 156 -7.76 9.22 -23.35
N LEU A 157 -8.80 8.42 -23.15
CA LEU A 157 -8.78 7.23 -22.30
C LEU A 157 -9.01 5.99 -23.17
N ARG A 158 -8.03 5.08 -23.23
CA ARG A 158 -8.16 3.81 -23.93
C ARG A 158 -8.39 2.68 -22.94
N VAL A 159 -9.52 2.01 -23.09
CA VAL A 159 -9.90 0.86 -22.28
C VAL A 159 -10.15 -0.35 -23.17
N GLN A 160 -9.75 -1.52 -22.68
CA GLN A 160 -10.05 -2.80 -23.30
C GLN A 160 -11.06 -3.56 -22.44
N ASN A 161 -12.08 -4.10 -23.09
CA ASN A 161 -13.04 -5.00 -22.46
C ASN A 161 -12.43 -6.40 -22.40
N THR A 162 -12.48 -7.04 -21.24
CA THR A 162 -12.16 -8.47 -21.15
C THR A 162 -13.31 -9.30 -21.72
N PRO A 163 -13.04 -10.49 -22.32
CA PRO A 163 -14.07 -11.37 -22.87
C PRO A 163 -15.17 -11.78 -21.87
N THR A 164 -14.89 -11.68 -20.58
CA THR A 164 -15.81 -12.04 -19.50
C THR A 164 -16.67 -10.88 -19.00
N GLU A 165 -16.60 -9.67 -19.57
CA GLU A 165 -17.36 -8.44 -19.19
C GLU A 165 -17.23 -7.97 -17.72
N VAL A 166 -16.57 -8.72 -16.84
CA VAL A 166 -16.45 -8.38 -15.40
C VAL A 166 -15.41 -7.27 -15.15
N HIS A 167 -14.46 -7.08 -16.06
CA HIS A 167 -13.33 -6.16 -15.86
C HIS A 167 -13.05 -5.26 -17.09
N ILE A 168 -12.81 -3.98 -16.81
CA ILE A 168 -12.31 -3.00 -17.78
C ILE A 168 -10.81 -2.85 -17.51
N ILE A 169 -9.99 -3.11 -18.52
CA ILE A 169 -8.54 -2.92 -18.44
C ILE A 169 -8.23 -1.53 -18.98
N LEU A 170 -7.58 -0.70 -18.17
CA LEU A 170 -7.01 0.56 -18.65
C LEU A 170 -5.76 0.24 -19.47
N SER A 171 -5.83 0.44 -20.78
CA SER A 171 -4.72 0.16 -21.70
C SER A 171 -3.75 1.33 -21.79
N SER A 172 -4.30 2.53 -21.97
CA SER A 172 -3.53 3.76 -21.90
C SER A 172 -4.40 4.96 -21.58
N VAL A 173 -3.76 6.01 -21.11
CA VAL A 173 -4.40 7.32 -20.95
C VAL A 173 -3.45 8.41 -21.36
N PHE A 174 -3.95 9.40 -22.08
CA PHE A 174 -3.25 10.60 -22.47
C PHE A 174 -4.02 11.82 -22.00
N TRP A 175 -3.32 12.83 -21.48
CA TRP A 175 -3.94 14.13 -21.21
C TRP A 175 -2.96 15.28 -21.36
N ALA A 176 -3.50 16.44 -21.73
CA ALA A 176 -2.78 17.70 -21.83
C ALA A 176 -3.67 18.81 -21.29
N PHE A 177 -3.17 19.60 -20.33
CA PHE A 177 -3.94 20.68 -19.72
C PHE A 177 -4.14 21.82 -20.71
N GLY A 178 -5.34 22.41 -20.74
CA GLY A 178 -5.66 23.54 -21.62
C GLY A 178 -4.63 24.69 -21.54
N PRO A 179 -4.25 25.15 -20.33
CA PRO A 179 -3.21 26.16 -20.17
C PRO A 179 -1.85 25.76 -20.76
N CYS A 180 -1.47 24.48 -20.70
CA CYS A 180 -0.20 23.98 -21.27
C CYS A 180 -0.25 24.00 -22.81
N ILE A 181 -1.37 23.59 -23.40
CA ILE A 181 -1.59 23.63 -24.85
C ILE A 181 -1.53 25.08 -25.35
N GLU A 182 -2.22 25.99 -24.66
CA GLU A 182 -2.20 27.41 -25.01
C GLU A 182 -0.79 28.01 -24.88
N ALA A 183 -0.09 27.73 -23.77
CA ALA A 183 1.27 28.22 -23.55
C ALA A 183 2.24 27.74 -24.64
N PHE A 184 2.15 26.48 -25.06
CA PHE A 184 3.00 25.93 -26.11
C PHE A 184 2.84 26.68 -27.44
N SER A 185 1.62 27.10 -27.79
CA SER A 185 1.37 27.88 -29.02
C SER A 185 2.11 29.22 -29.07
N ARG A 186 2.57 29.71 -27.91
CA ARG A 186 3.30 30.98 -27.74
C ARG A 186 4.79 30.78 -27.47
N CYS A 187 5.24 29.53 -27.33
CA CYS A 187 6.61 29.17 -26.99
C CYS A 187 7.36 28.60 -28.21
N ARG A 188 8.60 28.18 -28.00
CA ARG A 188 9.40 27.56 -29.06
C ARG A 188 8.75 26.24 -29.47
N PRO A 189 8.65 25.92 -30.79
CA PRO A 189 8.07 24.67 -31.28
C PRO A 189 9.05 23.50 -31.12
N LEU A 190 9.53 23.30 -29.89
CA LEU A 190 10.42 22.22 -29.50
C LEU A 190 9.76 21.41 -28.38
N ILE A 191 9.61 20.11 -28.63
CA ILE A 191 9.05 19.17 -27.66
C ILE A 191 10.13 18.14 -27.34
N GLN A 192 10.35 17.91 -26.05
CA GLN A 192 11.16 16.82 -25.53
C GLN A 192 10.25 15.82 -24.83
N ILE A 193 10.50 14.53 -25.04
CA ILE A 193 9.72 13.45 -24.45
C ILE A 193 10.65 12.58 -23.61
N ASP A 194 10.24 12.27 -22.40
CA ASP A 194 10.94 11.36 -21.50
C ASP A 194 9.98 10.30 -20.93
N ASP A 195 10.52 9.11 -20.62
CA ASP A 195 9.77 8.01 -20.04
C ASP A 195 10.34 7.60 -18.67
N THR A 196 9.44 7.48 -17.69
CA THR A 196 9.78 6.95 -16.37
C THR A 196 8.93 5.73 -16.04
N HIS A 197 9.56 4.72 -15.44
CA HIS A 197 8.87 3.51 -15.05
C HIS A 197 8.03 3.78 -13.79
N LEU A 198 6.75 3.45 -13.85
CA LEU A 198 5.89 3.49 -12.69
C LEU A 198 6.19 2.27 -11.80
N TYR A 199 6.64 2.52 -10.58
CA TYR A 199 6.82 1.50 -9.55
C TYR A 199 5.49 1.17 -8.86
N VAL A 200 4.44 0.94 -9.63
CA VAL A 200 3.09 0.59 -9.15
C VAL A 200 2.82 -0.90 -9.37
N LYS A 201 1.72 -1.42 -8.81
CA LYS A 201 1.35 -2.85 -8.93
C LYS A 201 1.30 -3.32 -10.38
N TYR A 202 0.83 -2.46 -11.28
CA TYR A 202 0.75 -2.69 -12.71
C TYR A 202 1.97 -2.10 -13.39
N ARG A 203 2.71 -2.90 -14.16
CA ARG A 203 3.86 -2.40 -14.92
C ARG A 203 3.35 -1.39 -15.95
N GLY A 204 3.77 -0.14 -15.82
CA GLY A 204 3.44 0.92 -16.76
C GLY A 204 4.55 1.94 -16.84
N LYS A 205 4.53 2.73 -17.90
CA LYS A 205 5.42 3.87 -18.12
C LYS A 205 4.60 5.14 -18.06
N LEU A 206 5.10 6.12 -17.32
CA LEU A 206 4.64 7.50 -17.41
C LEU A 206 5.52 8.21 -18.42
N LEU A 207 4.90 8.69 -19.47
CA LEU A 207 5.51 9.49 -20.53
C LEU A 207 5.17 10.94 -20.26
N ILE A 208 6.16 11.82 -20.35
CA ILE A 208 5.97 13.25 -20.15
C ILE A 208 6.55 13.96 -21.36
N ALA A 209 5.70 14.69 -22.08
CA ALA A 209 6.12 15.65 -23.09
C ALA A 209 6.32 17.00 -22.41
N THR A 210 7.47 17.62 -22.65
CA THR A 210 7.84 18.95 -22.14
C THR A 210 8.22 19.86 -23.29
N PHE A 211 8.05 21.17 -23.09
CA PHE A 211 8.49 22.20 -24.01
C PHE A 211 9.32 23.26 -23.26
N VAL A 212 10.03 24.09 -24.01
CA VAL A 212 10.87 25.15 -23.46
C VAL A 212 10.25 26.52 -23.72
N ASP A 213 10.06 27.31 -22.65
CA ASP A 213 9.56 28.68 -22.77
C ASP A 213 10.61 29.65 -23.33
N SER A 214 10.26 30.93 -23.48
CA SER A 214 11.20 31.96 -23.94
C SER A 214 12.40 32.16 -23.01
N ASN A 215 12.24 31.83 -21.73
CA ASN A 215 13.23 32.00 -20.67
C ASN A 215 14.13 30.77 -20.48
N GLY A 216 13.90 29.69 -21.25
CA GLY A 216 14.68 28.46 -21.14
C GLY A 216 14.16 27.47 -20.08
N ASN A 217 12.99 27.71 -19.48
CA ASN A 217 12.39 26.80 -18.51
C ASN A 217 11.70 25.62 -19.21
N LEU A 218 11.86 24.42 -18.66
CA LEU A 218 11.12 23.23 -19.07
C LEU A 218 9.74 23.20 -18.41
N LEU A 219 8.69 23.14 -19.23
CA LEU A 219 7.30 23.08 -18.80
C LEU A 219 6.62 21.83 -19.35
N PRO A 220 5.70 21.19 -18.59
CA PRO A 220 4.96 20.04 -19.08
C PRO A 220 3.93 20.46 -20.14
N LEU A 221 3.89 19.73 -21.25
CA LEU A 221 2.88 19.84 -22.30
C LEU A 221 1.77 18.80 -22.11
N ALA A 222 2.17 17.54 -22.03
CA ALA A 222 1.25 16.40 -22.01
C ALA A 222 1.84 15.23 -21.22
N PHE A 223 0.95 14.34 -20.79
CA PHE A 223 1.27 13.17 -20.00
C PHE A 223 0.59 11.96 -20.61
N SER A 224 1.23 10.80 -20.51
CA SER A 224 0.60 9.53 -20.87
C SER A 224 1.00 8.42 -19.91
N VAL A 225 0.05 7.55 -19.55
CA VAL A 225 0.33 6.31 -18.84
C VAL A 225 0.02 5.16 -19.78
N VAL A 226 1.03 4.34 -20.09
CA VAL A 226 0.95 3.21 -21.03
C VAL A 226 1.53 1.95 -20.42
N GLU A 227 1.07 0.78 -20.82
CA GLU A 227 1.70 -0.50 -20.43
C GLU A 227 3.10 -0.64 -21.04
N LYS A 228 3.25 -0.25 -22.31
CA LYS A 228 4.51 -0.30 -23.06
C LYS A 228 4.64 0.96 -23.92
N ALA A 229 5.82 1.55 -23.98
CA ALA A 229 6.10 2.61 -24.96
C ALA A 229 6.24 1.97 -26.35
N SER A 230 5.22 2.11 -27.19
CA SER A 230 5.23 1.76 -28.61
C SER A 230 4.56 2.87 -29.41
N ALA A 231 4.80 2.94 -30.73
CA ALA A 231 4.17 3.92 -31.61
C ALA A 231 2.63 3.98 -31.44
N ASP A 232 1.99 2.81 -31.32
CA ASP A 232 0.52 2.69 -31.15
C ASP A 232 0.01 3.14 -29.77
N SER A 233 0.89 3.29 -28.79
CA SER A 233 0.54 3.63 -27.41
C SER A 233 0.44 5.15 -27.17
N TRP A 234 0.81 5.97 -28.18
CA TRP A 234 0.90 7.42 -28.08
C TRP A 234 -0.39 8.19 -28.41
N GLY A 235 -1.41 7.53 -28.95
CA GLY A 235 -2.58 8.21 -29.54
C GLY A 235 -2.57 8.07 -31.05
#